data_AF-A0A2P9F3K6-F1
#
_entry.id   AF-A0A2P9F3K6-F1
#
_cell.length_a   1.000
_cell.length_b   1.000
_cell.length_c   1.000
_cell.angle_alpha   90.00
_cell.angle_beta   90.00
_cell.angle_gamma   90.00
#
_symmetry.space_group_name_H-M   'P 1'
#
loop_
_entity.id
_entity.type
_entity.pdbx_description
1 polymer ?
#
loop_
_entity_poly.entity_id
_entity_poly.type
_entity_poly.pdbx_seq_one_letter_code
_entity_poly.pdbx_strand_id
1 'polypeptide(L)'
;MARVWIEDRIGHAAYARAVADAKRAGRTPPGRYRVRWYDPDGKPKMKTFARKVDADAERTKMESRLNDGSYRDPAAARVKFAEVAESWLAAQIHLKRSTRGRYRGVLDVHVIPKWGTTPLDRINFEDIAEWLADLLSGEATGGRKLSPRSVRKAYGVLSRVLGYTVKARRLAVNPAVGVPLPKAAPADHVYLDDMQVDALANASGAYRVFILLMAYTGLRWGEASALKVGRVDLDVCRARIVEAYAEDNGKLYLDTPNNHERRSVPIPRFLAEELEPHVQGRGDEELLFTAPQGGPLRARNFRQRSGSGRPGERPR
;
A
#
# COMPACT_ATOMS: atom_id res chain seq x y z
N MET A 1 -2.12 -27.85 -27.45
CA MET A 1 -3.49 -28.26 -27.05
C MET A 1 -3.47 -28.69 -25.59
N ALA A 2 -4.40 -28.20 -24.77
CA ALA A 2 -4.56 -28.66 -23.40
C ALA A 2 -4.87 -30.17 -23.39
N ARG A 3 -4.08 -30.97 -22.67
CA ARG A 3 -4.29 -32.42 -22.55
C ARG A 3 -5.21 -32.69 -21.37
N VAL A 4 -6.50 -32.90 -21.64
CA VAL A 4 -7.48 -33.41 -20.66
C VAL A 4 -8.01 -34.74 -21.17
N TRP A 5 -7.93 -35.79 -20.37
CA TRP A 5 -8.42 -37.12 -20.77
C TRP A 5 -9.04 -37.87 -19.60
N ILE A 6 -9.81 -38.91 -19.93
CA ILE A 6 -10.50 -39.77 -18.98
C ILE A 6 -9.83 -41.14 -18.97
N GLU A 7 -9.61 -41.66 -17.78
CA GLU A 7 -9.07 -42.98 -17.53
C GLU A 7 -10.16 -43.82 -16.83
N ASP A 8 -10.57 -44.93 -17.46
CA ASP A 8 -11.47 -45.91 -16.85
C ASP A 8 -10.64 -46.89 -15.99
N ARG A 9 -10.92 -46.91 -14.68
CA ARG A 9 -10.10 -47.67 -13.73
C ARG A 9 -10.59 -49.08 -13.45
N ILE A 10 -11.59 -49.59 -14.18
CA ILE A 10 -12.18 -50.91 -13.92
C ILE A 10 -11.14 -52.05 -13.92
N GLY A 11 -10.13 -51.99 -14.80
CA GLY A 11 -9.05 -52.98 -14.88
C GLY A 11 -7.85 -52.70 -13.97
N HIS A 12 -7.87 -51.63 -13.18
CA HIS A 12 -6.72 -51.25 -12.35
C HIS A 12 -6.77 -51.99 -11.02
N ALA A 13 -5.75 -52.81 -10.74
CA ALA A 13 -5.62 -53.54 -9.46
C ALA A 13 -5.70 -52.61 -8.23
N ALA A 14 -5.11 -51.41 -8.32
CA ALA A 14 -5.19 -50.40 -7.27
C ALA A 14 -6.62 -49.90 -7.02
N TYR A 15 -7.45 -49.80 -8.06
CA TYR A 15 -8.86 -49.43 -7.93
C TYR A 15 -9.66 -50.56 -7.27
N ALA A 16 -9.48 -51.80 -7.73
CA ALA A 16 -10.15 -52.97 -7.15
C ALA A 16 -9.84 -53.11 -5.64
N ARG A 17 -8.58 -52.93 -5.25
CA ARG A 17 -8.15 -52.93 -3.84
C ARG A 17 -8.81 -51.80 -3.04
N ALA A 18 -8.78 -50.57 -3.55
CA ALA A 18 -9.39 -49.42 -2.88
C ALA A 18 -10.92 -49.55 -2.71
N VAL A 19 -11.61 -50.17 -3.68
CA VAL A 19 -13.04 -50.48 -3.58
C VAL A 19 -13.31 -51.53 -2.50
N ALA A 20 -12.50 -52.60 -2.47
CA ALA A 20 -12.62 -53.66 -1.45
C ALA A 20 -12.39 -53.11 -0.03
N ASP A 21 -11.36 -52.28 0.14
CA ASP A 21 -11.03 -51.64 1.41
C ASP A 21 -12.13 -50.67 1.87
N ALA A 22 -12.69 -49.88 0.94
CA ALA A 22 -13.81 -48.99 1.25
C ALA A 22 -15.04 -49.76 1.71
N LYS A 23 -15.40 -50.85 1.00
CA LYS A 23 -16.52 -51.72 1.37
C LYS A 23 -16.32 -52.35 2.75
N ARG A 24 -15.12 -52.88 3.04
CA ARG A 24 -14.79 -53.47 4.34
C ARG A 24 -14.92 -52.45 5.48
N ALA A 25 -14.60 -51.19 5.21
CA ALA A 25 -14.68 -50.10 6.18
C ALA A 25 -16.05 -49.38 6.20
N GLY A 26 -17.06 -49.86 5.46
CA GLY A 26 -18.37 -49.19 5.36
C GLY A 26 -18.33 -47.78 4.74
N ARG A 27 -17.29 -47.46 3.97
CA ARG A 27 -17.08 -46.14 3.33
C ARG A 27 -17.53 -46.16 1.87
N THR A 28 -17.87 -44.99 1.34
CA THR A 28 -18.18 -44.83 -0.09
C THR A 28 -16.97 -45.21 -0.95
N PRO A 29 -17.11 -46.13 -1.92
CA PRO A 29 -16.02 -46.50 -2.82
C PRO A 29 -15.53 -45.32 -3.66
N PRO A 30 -14.25 -45.30 -4.06
CA PRO A 30 -13.75 -44.27 -4.99
C PRO A 30 -14.45 -44.38 -6.35
N GLY A 31 -14.63 -43.25 -7.05
CA GLY A 31 -15.31 -43.22 -8.35
C GLY A 31 -14.57 -43.99 -9.44
N ARG A 32 -15.24 -44.72 -10.34
CA ARG A 32 -14.57 -45.53 -11.37
C ARG A 32 -13.73 -44.70 -12.36
N TYR A 33 -14.27 -43.57 -12.82
CA TYR A 33 -13.65 -42.75 -13.88
C TYR A 33 -12.72 -41.71 -13.28
N ARG A 34 -11.56 -41.48 -13.89
CA ARG A 34 -10.57 -40.48 -13.46
C ARG A 34 -10.28 -39.51 -14.59
N VAL A 35 -10.66 -38.25 -14.43
CA VAL A 35 -10.29 -37.15 -15.32
C VAL A 35 -8.89 -36.67 -14.92
N ARG A 36 -7.98 -36.56 -15.89
CA ARG A 36 -6.60 -36.07 -15.69
C ARG A 36 -6.32 -34.90 -16.62
N TRP A 37 -5.55 -33.94 -16.14
CA TRP A 37 -5.06 -32.82 -16.93
C TRP A 37 -3.73 -32.30 -16.40
N TYR A 38 -3.06 -31.48 -17.20
CA TYR A 38 -1.92 -30.68 -16.75
C TYR A 38 -2.40 -29.23 -16.56
N ASP A 39 -2.02 -28.62 -15.43
CA ASP A 39 -2.22 -27.19 -15.25
C ASP A 39 -1.24 -26.36 -16.13
N PRO A 40 -1.41 -25.03 -16.22
CA PRO A 40 -0.50 -24.18 -17.00
C PRO A 40 0.97 -24.22 -16.53
N ASP A 41 1.23 -24.65 -15.30
CA ASP A 41 2.58 -24.84 -14.75
C ASP A 41 3.15 -26.24 -15.10
N GLY A 42 2.42 -27.06 -15.86
CA GLY A 42 2.81 -28.41 -16.24
C GLY A 42 2.65 -29.45 -15.13
N LYS A 43 1.96 -29.13 -14.02
CA LYS A 43 1.75 -30.08 -12.92
C LYS A 43 0.54 -30.98 -13.20
N PRO A 44 0.64 -32.29 -12.97
CA PRO A 44 -0.46 -33.20 -13.18
C PRO A 44 -1.54 -33.03 -12.10
N LYS A 45 -2.80 -32.97 -12.54
CA LYS A 45 -3.98 -32.87 -11.69
C LYS A 45 -4.98 -33.96 -12.06
N MET A 46 -5.80 -34.38 -11.09
CA MET A 46 -6.82 -35.40 -11.32
C MET A 46 -8.06 -35.21 -10.47
N LYS A 47 -9.20 -35.73 -10.96
CA LYS A 47 -10.46 -35.81 -10.21
C LYS A 47 -11.22 -37.08 -10.60
N THR A 48 -11.89 -37.71 -9.64
CA THR A 48 -12.55 -39.00 -9.83
C THR A 48 -14.06 -38.89 -9.76
N PHE A 49 -14.77 -39.67 -10.57
CA PHE A 49 -16.23 -39.66 -10.73
C PHE A 49 -16.78 -41.09 -10.77
N ALA A 50 -17.98 -41.29 -10.23
CA ALA A 50 -18.65 -42.59 -10.25
C ALA A 50 -19.21 -42.93 -11.64
N ARG A 51 -19.82 -41.94 -12.33
CA ARG A 51 -20.45 -42.10 -13.64
C ARG A 51 -19.59 -41.51 -14.76
N LYS A 52 -19.66 -42.13 -15.95
CA LYS A 52 -18.92 -41.68 -17.13
C LYS A 52 -19.36 -40.28 -17.58
N VAL A 53 -20.67 -40.03 -17.58
CA VAL A 53 -21.27 -38.74 -17.97
C VAL A 53 -20.74 -37.58 -17.13
N ASP A 54 -20.56 -37.77 -15.82
CA ASP A 54 -19.99 -36.73 -14.95
C ASP A 54 -18.51 -36.46 -15.26
N ALA A 55 -17.74 -37.52 -15.62
CA ALA A 55 -16.35 -37.39 -16.03
C ALA A 55 -16.21 -36.68 -17.38
N ASP A 56 -17.09 -36.98 -18.34
CA ASP A 56 -17.15 -36.31 -19.66
C ASP A 56 -17.49 -34.82 -19.49
N ALA A 57 -18.48 -34.48 -18.66
CA ALA A 57 -18.84 -33.10 -18.37
C ALA A 57 -17.67 -32.31 -17.74
N GLU A 58 -16.96 -32.90 -16.77
CA GLU A 58 -15.80 -32.24 -16.16
C GLU A 58 -14.63 -32.12 -17.15
N ARG A 59 -14.38 -33.13 -18.00
CA ARG A 59 -13.37 -33.06 -19.05
C ARG A 59 -13.60 -31.84 -19.94
N THR A 60 -14.81 -31.71 -20.51
CA THR A 60 -15.17 -30.59 -21.39
C THR A 60 -15.00 -29.24 -20.68
N LYS A 61 -15.41 -29.16 -19.41
CA LYS A 61 -15.27 -27.96 -18.59
C LYS A 61 -13.80 -27.58 -18.35
N MET A 62 -12.94 -28.55 -18.06
CA MET A 62 -11.50 -28.30 -17.86
C MET A 62 -10.79 -27.95 -19.17
N GLU A 63 -11.16 -28.61 -20.27
CA GLU A 63 -10.63 -28.32 -21.60
C GLU A 63 -10.97 -26.89 -22.02
N SER A 64 -12.23 -26.47 -21.84
CA SER A 64 -12.67 -25.09 -22.06
C SER A 64 -11.85 -24.09 -21.22
N ARG A 65 -11.72 -24.33 -19.91
CA ARG A 65 -10.95 -23.46 -18.99
C ARG A 65 -9.46 -23.37 -19.30
N LEU A 66 -8.86 -24.46 -19.77
CA LEU A 66 -7.44 -24.47 -20.13
C LEU A 66 -7.22 -23.76 -21.46
N ASN A 67 -8.15 -23.90 -22.40
CA ASN A 67 -8.09 -23.25 -23.71
C ASN A 67 -8.33 -21.74 -23.63
N ASP A 68 -9.31 -21.28 -22.84
CA ASP A 68 -9.62 -19.86 -22.66
C ASP A 68 -8.72 -19.16 -21.62
N GLY A 69 -7.83 -19.91 -20.97
CA GLY A 69 -6.93 -19.41 -19.93
C GLY A 69 -7.60 -19.05 -18.60
N SER A 70 -8.89 -19.35 -18.42
CA SER A 70 -9.65 -19.12 -17.18
C SER A 70 -9.42 -20.21 -16.12
N TYR A 71 -8.61 -21.22 -16.43
CA TYR A 71 -8.18 -22.23 -15.47
C TYR A 71 -7.53 -21.59 -14.25
N ARG A 72 -8.00 -22.02 -13.07
CA ARG A 72 -7.45 -21.67 -11.77
C ARG A 72 -7.30 -22.95 -10.98
N ASP A 73 -6.11 -23.16 -10.41
CA ASP A 73 -5.87 -24.30 -9.52
C ASP A 73 -6.70 -24.11 -8.23
N PRO A 74 -7.63 -25.02 -7.89
CA PRO A 74 -8.38 -24.94 -6.65
C PRO A 74 -7.51 -24.90 -5.39
N ALA A 75 -6.27 -25.43 -5.46
CA ALA A 75 -5.32 -25.34 -4.37
C ALA A 75 -4.65 -23.97 -4.27
N ALA A 76 -4.55 -23.21 -5.37
CA ALA A 76 -3.86 -21.90 -5.38
C ALA A 76 -4.62 -20.83 -4.60
N ALA A 77 -5.94 -20.97 -4.44
CA ALA A 77 -6.76 -20.10 -3.61
C ALA A 77 -6.68 -20.44 -2.11
N ARG A 78 -6.10 -21.58 -1.73
CA ARG A 78 -5.93 -21.99 -0.32
C ARG A 78 -4.69 -21.40 0.36
N VAL A 79 -3.87 -20.68 -0.40
CA VAL A 79 -2.70 -19.97 0.13
C VAL A 79 -3.17 -18.89 1.10
N LYS A 80 -2.44 -18.70 2.20
CA LYS A 80 -2.76 -17.71 3.22
C LYS A 80 -2.56 -16.29 2.70
N PHE A 81 -3.38 -15.36 3.16
CA PHE A 81 -3.27 -13.96 2.78
C PHE A 81 -1.89 -13.36 3.09
N ALA A 82 -1.29 -13.68 4.24
CA ALA A 82 0.00 -13.12 4.64
C ALA A 82 1.12 -13.42 3.62
N GLU A 83 1.20 -14.66 3.14
CA GLU A 83 2.21 -15.07 2.14
C GLU A 83 2.08 -14.30 0.83
N VAL A 84 0.82 -14.07 0.42
CA VAL A 84 0.50 -13.30 -0.77
C VAL A 84 0.79 -11.81 -0.56
N ALA A 85 0.52 -11.27 0.63
CA ALA A 85 0.80 -9.88 0.96
C ALA A 85 2.30 -9.57 0.88
N GLU A 86 3.16 -10.47 1.37
CA GLU A 86 4.62 -10.36 1.20
C GLU A 86 5.02 -10.37 -0.28
N SER A 87 4.49 -11.34 -1.04
CA SER A 87 4.77 -11.46 -2.48
C SER A 87 4.33 -10.22 -3.25
N TRP A 88 3.15 -9.68 -2.93
CA TRP A 88 2.62 -8.46 -3.52
C TRP A 88 3.53 -7.28 -3.24
N LEU A 89 3.91 -7.07 -1.96
CA LEU A 89 4.73 -5.93 -1.55
C LEU A 89 6.15 -6.00 -2.14
N ALA A 90 6.72 -7.21 -2.25
CA ALA A 90 8.01 -7.44 -2.91
C ALA A 90 7.95 -7.14 -4.42
N ALA A 91 6.83 -7.43 -5.09
CA ALA A 91 6.64 -7.13 -6.51
C ALA A 91 6.45 -5.62 -6.81
N GLN A 92 6.25 -4.77 -5.79
CA GLN A 92 6.04 -3.32 -5.98
C GLN A 92 7.35 -2.53 -6.17
N ILE A 93 8.18 -2.92 -7.15
CA ILE A 93 9.50 -2.31 -7.39
C ILE A 93 9.47 -0.83 -7.79
N HIS A 94 8.33 -0.35 -8.30
CA HIS A 94 8.15 1.02 -8.75
C HIS A 94 7.80 1.99 -7.61
N LEU A 95 7.52 1.50 -6.40
CA LEU A 95 7.12 2.35 -5.29
C LEU A 95 8.34 2.95 -4.60
N LYS A 96 8.28 4.27 -4.36
CA LYS A 96 9.20 4.95 -3.44
C LYS A 96 9.17 4.28 -2.06
N ARG A 97 10.34 4.31 -1.39
CA ARG A 97 10.54 3.73 -0.06
C ARG A 97 9.44 4.11 0.94
N SER A 98 9.10 5.41 1.05
CA SER A 98 8.05 5.89 1.96
C SER A 98 6.66 5.34 1.64
N THR A 99 6.33 5.08 0.38
CA THR A 99 5.04 4.47 -0.01
C THR A 99 5.02 3.00 0.35
N ARG A 100 6.11 2.28 0.07
CA ARG A 100 6.27 0.88 0.47
C ARG A 100 6.22 0.72 1.99
N GLY A 101 6.89 1.59 2.75
CA GLY A 101 6.85 1.64 4.22
C GLY A 101 5.44 1.92 4.74
N ARG A 102 4.69 2.84 4.12
CA ARG A 102 3.28 3.08 4.45
C ARG A 102 2.39 1.86 4.20
N TYR A 103 2.58 1.15 3.08
CA TYR A 103 1.83 -0.09 2.82
C TYR A 103 2.19 -1.18 3.81
N ARG A 104 3.48 -1.35 4.13
CA ARG A 104 3.96 -2.28 5.15
C ARG A 104 3.32 -2.00 6.51
N GLY A 105 3.35 -0.75 6.98
CA GLY A 105 2.72 -0.38 8.24
C GLY A 105 1.21 -0.66 8.28
N VAL A 106 0.50 -0.43 7.17
CA VAL A 106 -0.94 -0.77 7.09
C VAL A 106 -1.17 -2.28 7.10
N LEU A 107 -0.34 -3.04 6.38
CA LEU A 107 -0.40 -4.51 6.41
C LEU A 107 -0.21 -5.04 7.83
N ASP A 108 0.88 -4.63 8.49
CA ASP A 108 1.29 -5.17 9.78
C ASP A 108 0.31 -4.79 10.90
N VAL A 109 -0.19 -3.55 10.89
CA VAL A 109 -1.02 -3.02 11.99
C VAL A 109 -2.51 -3.39 11.83
N HIS A 110 -3.02 -3.50 10.61
CA HIS A 110 -4.47 -3.63 10.38
C HIS A 110 -4.87 -4.87 9.58
N VAL A 111 -4.18 -5.17 8.49
CA VAL A 111 -4.66 -6.17 7.52
C VAL A 111 -4.24 -7.59 7.92
N ILE A 112 -2.95 -7.81 8.19
CA ILE A 112 -2.39 -9.11 8.57
C ILE A 112 -2.97 -9.62 9.89
N PRO A 113 -3.19 -8.79 10.93
CA PRO A 113 -3.82 -9.27 12.17
C PRO A 113 -5.21 -9.90 11.96
N LYS A 114 -6.02 -9.40 11.01
CA LYS A 114 -7.34 -9.97 10.69
C LYS A 114 -7.25 -11.13 9.70
N TRP A 115 -6.49 -10.95 8.61
CA TRP A 115 -6.57 -11.83 7.44
C TRP A 115 -5.39 -12.77 7.26
N GLY A 116 -4.29 -12.56 7.99
CA GLY A 116 -2.99 -13.16 7.69
C GLY A 116 -3.01 -14.69 7.60
N THR A 117 -3.77 -15.36 8.47
CA THR A 117 -3.93 -16.81 8.49
C THR A 117 -5.07 -17.32 7.60
N THR A 118 -5.92 -16.42 7.10
CA THR A 118 -7.10 -16.75 6.30
C THR A 118 -6.69 -17.14 4.88
N PRO A 119 -7.11 -18.31 4.38
CA PRO A 119 -6.99 -18.67 2.98
C PRO A 119 -7.71 -17.68 2.07
N LEU A 120 -7.18 -17.39 0.87
CA LEU A 120 -7.79 -16.43 -0.05
C LEU A 120 -9.24 -16.79 -0.44
N ASP A 121 -9.55 -18.08 -0.58
CA ASP A 121 -10.90 -18.59 -0.90
C ASP A 121 -11.91 -18.45 0.25
N ARG A 122 -11.47 -18.03 1.43
CA ARG A 122 -12.31 -17.80 2.62
C ARG A 122 -12.55 -16.33 2.92
N ILE A 123 -12.00 -15.42 2.13
CA ILE A 123 -12.22 -13.98 2.30
C ILE A 123 -13.40 -13.58 1.41
N ASN A 124 -14.55 -13.27 2.01
CA ASN A 124 -15.75 -12.89 1.28
C ASN A 124 -16.06 -11.39 1.44
N PHE A 125 -16.99 -10.93 0.61
CA PHE A 125 -17.46 -9.54 0.61
C PHE A 125 -17.99 -9.11 1.99
N GLU A 126 -18.80 -9.95 2.63
CA GLU A 126 -19.44 -9.70 3.92
C GLU A 126 -18.40 -9.56 5.03
N ASP A 127 -17.42 -10.47 5.09
CA ASP A 127 -16.37 -10.45 6.10
C ASP A 127 -15.51 -9.17 6.00
N ILE A 128 -15.30 -8.65 4.79
CA ILE A 128 -14.58 -7.38 4.58
C ILE A 128 -15.44 -6.21 5.06
N ALA A 129 -16.73 -6.18 4.73
CA ALA A 129 -17.64 -5.11 5.15
C ALA A 129 -17.74 -5.03 6.69
N GLU A 130 -17.88 -6.18 7.36
CA GLU A 130 -17.87 -6.30 8.82
C GLU A 130 -16.55 -5.79 9.40
N TRP A 131 -15.41 -6.25 8.87
CA TRP A 131 -14.10 -5.77 9.33
C TRP A 131 -13.93 -4.25 9.22
N LEU A 132 -14.47 -3.61 8.16
CA LEU A 132 -14.43 -2.15 8.06
C LEU A 132 -15.30 -1.48 9.14
N ALA A 133 -16.42 -2.07 9.52
CA ALA A 133 -17.25 -1.61 10.63
C ALA A 133 -16.50 -1.77 11.96
N ASP A 134 -15.84 -2.90 12.18
CA ASP A 134 -15.05 -3.16 13.39
C ASP A 134 -13.90 -2.15 13.57
N LEU A 135 -13.26 -1.74 12.48
CA LEU A 135 -12.22 -0.71 12.52
C LEU A 135 -12.77 0.67 12.90
N LEU A 136 -14.01 0.97 12.50
CA LEU A 136 -14.69 2.23 12.86
C LEU A 136 -15.18 2.21 14.32
N SER A 137 -15.71 1.07 14.77
CA SER A 137 -16.18 0.89 16.16
C SER A 137 -15.02 0.79 17.16
N GLY A 138 -13.85 0.38 16.67
CA GLY A 138 -12.64 0.14 17.47
C GLY A 138 -12.50 -1.31 17.92
N GLU A 139 -13.49 -2.17 17.64
CA GLU A 139 -13.53 -3.58 18.01
C GLU A 139 -12.32 -4.35 17.48
N ALA A 140 -11.95 -4.15 16.21
CA ALA A 140 -10.78 -4.77 15.59
C ALA A 140 -9.43 -4.24 16.12
N THR A 141 -9.44 -3.29 17.04
CA THR A 141 -8.24 -2.55 17.50
C THR A 141 -8.21 -2.36 19.02
N GLY A 142 -8.92 -3.21 19.78
CA GLY A 142 -8.92 -3.15 21.24
C GLY A 142 -9.51 -1.85 21.80
N GLY A 143 -10.52 -1.29 21.13
CA GLY A 143 -11.24 -0.06 21.53
C GLY A 143 -10.78 1.23 20.83
N ARG A 144 -9.71 1.19 20.02
CA ARG A 144 -9.20 2.39 19.32
C ARG A 144 -9.87 2.64 17.97
N LYS A 145 -10.91 3.47 17.94
CA LYS A 145 -11.61 3.86 16.69
C LYS A 145 -10.66 4.47 15.64
N LEU A 146 -10.71 3.96 14.41
CA LEU A 146 -10.03 4.56 13.27
C LEU A 146 -10.91 5.63 12.61
N SER A 147 -10.27 6.67 12.08
CA SER A 147 -10.98 7.64 11.23
C SER A 147 -11.39 7.00 9.89
N PRO A 148 -12.45 7.48 9.22
CA PRO A 148 -12.87 7.00 7.90
C PRO A 148 -11.75 6.99 6.86
N ARG A 149 -10.82 7.96 6.94
CA ARG A 149 -9.65 8.03 6.04
C ARG A 149 -8.65 6.90 6.33
N SER A 150 -8.43 6.54 7.59
CA SER A 150 -7.57 5.41 7.97
C SER A 150 -8.19 4.07 7.57
N VAL A 151 -9.51 3.89 7.77
CA VAL A 151 -10.24 2.70 7.32
C VAL A 151 -10.15 2.52 5.80
N ARG A 152 -10.35 3.60 5.03
CA ARG A 152 -10.15 3.57 3.57
C ARG A 152 -8.73 3.18 3.16
N LYS A 153 -7.71 3.58 3.91
CA LYS A 153 -6.32 3.17 3.63
C LYS A 153 -6.13 1.67 3.86
N ALA A 154 -6.64 1.14 4.98
CA ALA A 154 -6.60 -0.28 5.29
C ALA A 154 -7.31 -1.11 4.20
N TYR A 155 -8.54 -0.73 3.86
CA TYR A 155 -9.28 -1.30 2.73
C TYR A 155 -8.48 -1.22 1.41
N GLY A 156 -7.90 -0.05 1.11
CA GLY A 156 -7.17 0.17 -0.13
C GLY A 156 -5.94 -0.71 -0.28
N VAL A 157 -5.27 -1.08 0.81
CA VAL A 157 -4.15 -2.02 0.80
C VAL A 157 -4.65 -3.45 0.63
N LEU A 158 -5.67 -3.87 1.39
CA LEU A 158 -6.32 -5.18 1.24
C LEU A 158 -6.78 -5.42 -0.21
N SER A 159 -7.52 -4.47 -0.78
CA SER A 159 -8.04 -4.55 -2.14
C SER A 159 -6.94 -4.64 -3.20
N ARG A 160 -5.78 -4.00 -2.98
CA ARG A 160 -4.60 -4.12 -3.88
C ARG A 160 -3.99 -5.52 -3.83
N VAL A 161 -3.86 -6.11 -2.64
CA VAL A 161 -3.35 -7.48 -2.48
C VAL A 161 -4.30 -8.48 -3.16
N LEU A 162 -5.61 -8.35 -2.95
CA LEU A 162 -6.61 -9.20 -3.60
C LEU A 162 -6.70 -8.94 -5.12
N GLY A 163 -6.49 -7.72 -5.58
CA GLY A 163 -6.36 -7.42 -7.00
C GLY A 163 -5.14 -8.10 -7.63
N TYR A 164 -4.03 -8.17 -6.90
CA TYR A 164 -2.83 -8.89 -7.33
C TYR A 164 -3.08 -10.41 -7.42
N THR A 165 -3.85 -11.01 -6.52
CA THR A 165 -4.17 -12.46 -6.60
C THR A 165 -5.07 -12.81 -7.76
N VAL A 166 -5.97 -11.91 -8.18
CA VAL A 166 -6.76 -12.06 -9.40
C VAL A 166 -5.85 -12.06 -10.63
N LYS A 167 -4.91 -11.11 -10.72
CA LYS A 167 -3.91 -11.07 -11.80
C LYS A 167 -3.01 -12.30 -11.82
N ALA A 168 -2.66 -12.82 -10.65
CA ALA A 168 -1.92 -14.07 -10.48
C ALA A 168 -2.78 -15.34 -10.68
N ARG A 169 -4.04 -15.22 -11.14
CA ARG A 169 -4.99 -16.30 -11.38
C ARG A 169 -5.28 -17.21 -10.17
N ARG A 170 -5.06 -16.71 -8.95
CA ARG A 170 -5.37 -17.41 -7.70
C ARG A 170 -6.82 -17.19 -7.27
N LEU A 171 -7.36 -16.00 -7.53
CA LEU A 171 -8.77 -15.67 -7.36
C LEU A 171 -9.43 -15.41 -8.70
N ALA A 172 -10.75 -15.65 -8.76
CA ALA A 172 -11.55 -15.32 -9.93
C ALA A 172 -11.94 -13.84 -9.99
N VAL A 173 -12.32 -13.31 -8.84
CA VAL A 173 -12.76 -11.94 -8.65
C VAL A 173 -12.14 -11.41 -7.37
N ASN A 174 -12.03 -10.09 -7.24
CA ASN A 174 -11.57 -9.46 -6.02
C ASN A 174 -12.80 -9.24 -5.10
N PRO A 175 -12.91 -9.94 -3.96
CA PRO A 175 -14.09 -9.86 -3.09
C PRO A 175 -14.24 -8.49 -2.41
N ALA A 176 -13.19 -7.65 -2.42
CA ALA A 176 -13.27 -6.30 -1.88
C ALA A 176 -14.03 -5.33 -2.80
N VAL A 177 -14.17 -5.65 -4.09
CA VAL A 177 -14.83 -4.75 -5.05
C VAL A 177 -16.30 -4.59 -4.69
N GLY A 178 -16.75 -3.33 -4.59
CA GLY A 178 -18.13 -2.98 -4.25
C GLY A 178 -18.40 -2.85 -2.75
N VAL A 179 -17.43 -3.14 -1.87
CA VAL A 179 -17.63 -3.00 -0.43
C VAL A 179 -17.89 -1.51 -0.09
N PRO A 180 -18.95 -1.19 0.67
CA PRO A 180 -19.27 0.18 1.04
C PRO A 180 -18.18 0.78 1.92
N LEU A 181 -17.70 1.98 1.55
CA LEU A 181 -16.64 2.67 2.28
C LEU A 181 -17.20 3.84 3.10
N PRO A 182 -16.76 4.02 4.36
CA PRO A 182 -17.31 5.04 5.25
C PRO A 182 -17.04 6.43 4.69
N LYS A 183 -18.02 7.32 4.54
CA LYS A 183 -17.77 8.69 4.02
C LYS A 183 -16.73 9.42 4.88
N ALA A 184 -15.71 9.98 4.23
CA ALA A 184 -14.77 10.86 4.90
C ALA A 184 -15.23 12.29 4.63
N ALA A 185 -15.52 13.05 5.68
CA ALA A 185 -15.75 14.47 5.52
C ALA A 185 -14.51 15.11 4.87
N PRO A 186 -14.68 16.05 3.93
CA PRO A 186 -13.57 16.88 3.50
C PRO A 186 -12.98 17.56 4.73
N ALA A 187 -11.65 17.62 4.80
CA ALA A 187 -11.00 18.47 5.78
C ALA A 187 -11.00 19.88 5.19
N ASP A 188 -11.52 20.85 5.93
CA ASP A 188 -11.39 22.25 5.53
C ASP A 188 -9.91 22.62 5.58
N HIS A 189 -9.38 23.04 4.44
CA HIS A 189 -8.03 23.55 4.37
C HIS A 189 -8.08 25.04 4.67
N VAL A 190 -7.47 25.44 5.78
CA VAL A 190 -7.24 26.85 6.10
C VAL A 190 -5.97 27.30 5.37
N TYR A 191 -6.12 28.28 4.49
CA TYR A 191 -5.00 28.93 3.81
C TYR A 191 -4.76 30.28 4.47
N LEU A 192 -3.49 30.63 4.62
CA LEU A 192 -3.09 31.93 5.15
C LEU A 192 -3.09 32.95 4.02
N ASP A 193 -3.62 34.14 4.30
CA ASP A 193 -3.37 35.33 3.47
C ASP A 193 -1.94 35.87 3.69
N ASP A 194 -1.55 36.87 2.90
CA ASP A 194 -0.23 37.48 2.96
C ASP A 194 0.08 38.10 4.32
N MET A 195 -0.88 38.80 4.93
CA MET A 195 -0.72 39.40 6.26
C MET A 195 -0.51 38.34 7.35
N GLN A 196 -1.23 37.23 7.27
CA GLN A 196 -1.12 36.11 8.19
C GLN A 196 0.19 35.34 8.00
N VAL A 197 0.67 35.19 6.76
CA VAL A 197 2.00 34.64 6.46
C VAL A 197 3.07 35.50 7.11
N ASP A 198 3.00 36.82 6.96
CA ASP A 198 3.99 37.73 7.51
C ASP A 198 3.97 37.73 9.04
N ALA A 199 2.78 37.73 9.65
CA ALA A 199 2.61 37.59 11.09
C ALA A 199 3.21 36.27 11.61
N LEU A 200 2.95 35.15 10.92
CA LEU A 200 3.51 33.84 11.27
C LEU A 200 5.03 33.83 11.13
N ALA A 201 5.57 34.39 10.06
CA ALA A 201 7.00 34.45 9.81
C ALA A 201 7.70 35.27 10.90
N ASN A 202 7.18 36.45 11.25
CA ASN A 202 7.68 37.30 12.33
C ASN A 202 7.64 36.60 13.70
N ALA A 203 6.54 35.89 14.00
CA ALA A 203 6.41 35.15 15.26
C ALA A 203 7.35 33.93 15.36
N SER A 204 7.96 33.49 14.26
CA SER A 204 8.76 32.26 14.19
C SER A 204 10.26 32.47 14.43
N GLY A 205 10.69 33.71 14.71
CA GLY A 205 12.07 34.05 15.07
C GLY A 205 13.08 33.55 14.03
N ALA A 206 14.00 32.68 14.45
CA ALA A 206 15.06 32.13 13.59
C ALA A 206 14.55 31.36 12.36
N TYR A 207 13.25 31.00 12.31
CA TYR A 207 12.65 30.33 11.17
C TYR A 207 11.85 31.25 10.24
N ARG A 208 11.89 32.57 10.44
CA ARG A 208 11.19 33.57 9.60
C ARG A 208 11.44 33.33 8.11
N VAL A 209 12.70 33.37 7.68
CA VAL A 209 13.10 33.26 6.27
C VAL A 209 12.71 31.89 5.69
N PHE A 210 12.75 30.82 6.49
CA PHE A 210 12.30 29.50 6.07
C PHE A 210 10.79 29.45 5.79
N ILE A 211 9.97 30.13 6.59
CA ILE A 211 8.53 30.22 6.40
C ILE A 211 8.20 31.07 5.16
N LEU A 212 8.85 32.21 5.01
CA LEU A 212 8.70 33.06 3.82
C LEU A 212 9.08 32.29 2.56
N LEU A 213 10.19 31.56 2.58
CA LEU A 213 10.58 30.72 1.47
C LEU A 213 9.47 29.75 1.09
N MET A 214 8.93 28.97 2.03
CA MET A 214 7.85 28.03 1.72
C MET A 214 6.59 28.73 1.20
N ALA A 215 6.21 29.86 1.80
CA ALA A 215 4.99 30.59 1.44
C ALA A 215 5.07 31.20 0.04
N TYR A 216 6.19 31.86 -0.30
CA TYR A 216 6.32 32.61 -1.55
C TYR A 216 6.83 31.78 -2.74
N THR A 217 7.43 30.61 -2.50
CA THR A 217 7.94 29.74 -3.57
C THR A 217 7.15 28.44 -3.74
N GLY A 218 6.20 28.16 -2.84
CA GLY A 218 5.36 26.97 -2.88
C GLY A 218 6.13 25.66 -2.67
N LEU A 219 7.32 25.73 -2.08
CA LEU A 219 8.11 24.53 -1.79
C LEU A 219 7.42 23.67 -0.74
N ARG A 220 7.39 22.36 -1.00
CA ARG A 220 6.95 21.40 0.00
C ARG A 220 7.99 21.33 1.11
N TRP A 221 7.56 21.02 2.33
CA TRP A 221 8.44 20.86 3.50
C TRP A 221 9.74 20.12 3.17
N GLY A 222 9.64 18.92 2.58
CA GLY A 222 10.79 18.09 2.29
C GLY A 222 11.75 18.71 1.28
N GLU A 223 11.23 19.50 0.32
CA GLU A 223 12.03 20.23 -0.67
C GLU A 223 12.75 21.40 -0.01
N ALA A 224 12.03 22.23 0.77
CA ALA A 224 12.61 23.36 1.48
C ALA A 224 13.66 22.93 2.52
N SER A 225 13.41 21.85 3.26
CA SER A 225 14.34 21.33 4.26
C SER A 225 15.56 20.62 3.66
N ALA A 226 15.52 20.26 2.38
CA ALA A 226 16.62 19.64 1.64
C ALA A 226 17.37 20.64 0.73
N LEU A 227 16.91 21.88 0.67
CA LEU A 227 17.52 22.89 -0.18
C LEU A 227 18.94 23.17 0.30
N LYS A 228 19.89 23.08 -0.62
CA LYS A 228 21.31 23.34 -0.39
C LYS A 228 21.70 24.73 -0.87
N VAL A 229 22.75 25.30 -0.27
CA VAL A 229 23.25 26.65 -0.58
C VAL A 229 23.55 26.80 -2.07
N GLY A 230 24.30 25.87 -2.67
CA GLY A 230 24.67 25.89 -4.11
C GLY A 230 23.49 25.63 -5.07
N ARG A 231 22.27 25.52 -4.56
CA ARG A 231 21.03 25.40 -5.34
C ARG A 231 20.21 26.68 -5.33
N VAL A 232 20.69 27.74 -4.67
CA VAL A 232 20.07 29.07 -4.65
C VAL A 232 20.95 30.04 -5.39
N ASP A 233 20.39 30.69 -6.40
CA ASP A 233 21.01 31.75 -7.18
C ASP A 233 20.26 33.05 -6.83
N LEU A 234 20.89 33.90 -6.02
CA LEU A 234 20.29 35.15 -5.53
C LEU A 234 20.35 36.26 -6.57
N ASP A 235 21.32 36.21 -7.50
CA ASP A 235 21.46 37.19 -8.58
C ASP A 235 20.27 37.06 -9.55
N VAL A 236 20.02 35.81 -9.97
CA VAL A 236 18.92 35.46 -10.89
C VAL A 236 17.60 35.20 -10.15
N CYS A 237 17.59 35.29 -8.82
CA CYS A 237 16.39 35.08 -7.99
C CYS A 237 15.72 33.72 -8.22
N ARG A 238 16.49 32.62 -8.19
CA ARG A 238 15.97 31.27 -8.44
C ARG A 238 16.54 30.21 -7.51
N ALA A 239 15.68 29.27 -7.10
CA ALA A 239 16.09 28.04 -6.43
C ALA A 239 15.91 26.83 -7.35
N ARG A 240 16.87 25.91 -7.35
CA ARG A 240 16.83 24.64 -8.10
C ARG A 240 16.48 23.49 -7.17
N ILE A 241 15.31 22.89 -7.40
CA ILE A 241 14.76 21.82 -6.56
C ILE A 241 15.10 20.48 -7.18
N VAL A 242 16.04 19.76 -6.56
CA VAL A 242 16.55 18.48 -7.08
C VAL A 242 16.40 17.32 -6.10
N GLU A 243 16.28 17.61 -4.80
CA GLU A 243 16.15 16.63 -3.73
C GLU A 243 15.02 17.05 -2.78
N ALA A 244 14.50 16.09 -2.03
CA ALA A 244 13.57 16.32 -0.94
C ALA A 244 13.85 15.31 0.18
N TYR A 245 13.79 15.76 1.43
CA TYR A 245 13.78 14.84 2.56
C TYR A 245 12.43 14.12 2.64
N ALA A 246 12.49 12.80 2.70
CA ALA A 246 11.38 11.93 3.04
C ALA A 246 11.65 11.24 4.37
N GLU A 247 10.58 10.84 5.06
CA GLU A 247 10.66 10.12 6.34
C GLU A 247 10.04 8.74 6.21
N ASP A 248 10.75 7.74 6.69
CA ASP A 248 10.31 6.35 6.77
C ASP A 248 10.73 5.76 8.12
N ASN A 249 9.77 5.28 8.92
CA ASN A 249 9.99 4.75 10.28
C ASN A 249 10.88 5.64 11.18
N GLY A 250 10.65 6.96 11.17
CA GLY A 250 11.39 7.91 12.00
C GLY A 250 12.78 8.28 11.47
N LYS A 251 13.19 7.74 10.32
CA LYS A 251 14.48 8.04 9.68
C LYS A 251 14.26 8.93 8.46
N LEU A 252 14.96 10.06 8.44
CA LEU A 252 15.03 10.91 7.26
C LEU A 252 16.00 10.32 6.25
N TYR A 253 15.66 10.45 4.98
CA TYR A 253 16.54 10.13 3.87
C TYR A 253 16.27 11.09 2.71
N LEU A 254 17.28 11.36 1.89
CA LEU A 254 17.12 12.16 0.67
C LEU A 254 16.53 11.28 -0.43
N ASP A 255 15.58 11.85 -1.17
CA ASP A 255 14.95 11.27 -2.34
C ASP A 255 14.75 12.37 -3.38
N THR A 256 14.33 12.01 -4.58
CA THR A 256 13.81 12.94 -5.56
C THR A 256 12.49 13.58 -5.07
N PRO A 257 12.16 14.81 -5.50
CA PRO A 257 10.85 15.40 -5.26
C PRO A 257 9.69 14.48 -5.66
N ASN A 258 8.52 14.68 -5.06
CA ASN A 258 7.32 13.98 -5.52
C ASN A 258 7.08 14.31 -7.01
N ASN A 259 6.75 13.29 -7.79
CA ASN A 259 6.61 13.31 -9.26
C ASN A 259 7.93 13.42 -10.06
N HIS A 260 9.10 13.29 -9.41
CA HIS A 260 10.42 13.29 -10.07
C HIS A 260 10.79 14.57 -10.84
N GLU A 261 10.00 15.65 -10.73
CA GLU A 261 10.28 16.90 -11.42
C GLU A 261 11.39 17.68 -10.71
N ARG A 262 12.59 17.62 -11.29
CA ARG A 262 13.61 18.64 -11.05
C ARG A 262 13.11 19.93 -11.67
N ARG A 263 12.97 20.98 -10.86
CA ARG A 263 12.43 22.26 -11.32
C ARG A 263 13.19 23.43 -10.76
N SER A 264 13.08 24.56 -11.43
CA SER A 264 13.57 25.83 -10.89
C SER A 264 12.38 26.73 -10.57
N VAL A 265 12.37 27.26 -9.36
CA VAL A 265 11.30 28.13 -8.84
C VAL A 265 11.82 29.56 -8.71
N PRO A 266 11.02 30.57 -9.06
CA PRO A 266 11.38 31.97 -8.82
C PRO A 266 11.35 32.28 -7.33
N ILE A 267 12.26 33.15 -6.90
CA ILE A 267 12.35 33.71 -5.56
C ILE A 267 12.03 35.21 -5.69
N PRO A 268 11.06 35.76 -4.95
CA PRO A 268 10.84 37.22 -4.95
C PRO A 268 12.10 37.97 -4.53
N ARG A 269 12.36 39.15 -5.12
CA ARG A 269 13.58 39.93 -4.87
C ARG A 269 13.79 40.23 -3.37
N PHE A 270 12.75 40.67 -2.67
CA PHE A 270 12.82 40.94 -1.23
C PHE A 270 13.26 39.70 -0.41
N LEU A 271 12.83 38.51 -0.83
CA LEU A 271 13.21 37.27 -0.16
C LEU A 271 14.65 36.86 -0.51
N ALA A 272 15.13 37.19 -1.72
CA ALA A 272 16.53 36.96 -2.07
C ALA A 272 17.48 37.78 -1.18
N GLU A 273 17.09 39.02 -0.85
CA GLU A 273 17.81 39.86 0.12
C GLU A 273 17.79 39.23 1.53
N GLU A 274 16.64 38.73 2.00
CA GLU A 274 16.56 38.02 3.29
C GLU A 274 17.33 36.67 3.30
N LEU A 275 17.58 36.07 2.14
CA LEU A 275 18.31 34.80 2.00
C LEU A 275 19.83 34.98 1.93
N GLU A 276 20.34 36.18 1.63
CA GLU A 276 21.77 36.44 1.50
C GLU A 276 22.59 36.00 2.72
N PRO A 277 22.18 36.31 3.98
CA PRO A 277 22.91 35.86 5.17
C PRO A 277 22.93 34.33 5.35
N HIS A 278 22.00 33.60 4.70
CA HIS A 278 21.92 32.14 4.75
C HIS A 278 22.80 31.45 3.70
N VAL A 279 23.33 32.21 2.72
CA VAL A 279 24.13 31.73 1.59
C VAL A 279 25.59 32.20 1.71
N GLN A 280 25.81 33.45 2.10
CA GLN A 280 27.12 34.09 2.06
C GLN A 280 28.16 33.34 2.91
N GLY A 281 29.30 33.01 2.29
CA GLY A 281 30.44 32.36 2.97
C GLY A 281 30.23 30.88 3.31
N ARG A 282 29.16 30.25 2.83
CA ARG A 282 28.83 28.83 3.09
C ARG A 282 29.10 27.96 1.86
N GLY A 283 29.41 26.69 2.09
CA GLY A 283 29.70 25.73 1.02
C GLY A 283 28.46 25.24 0.27
N ASP A 284 28.61 24.96 -1.02
CA ASP A 284 27.52 24.60 -1.93
C ASP A 284 26.67 23.41 -1.48
N GLU A 285 27.27 22.43 -0.83
CA GLU A 285 26.61 21.19 -0.39
C GLU A 285 25.98 21.31 1.01
N GLU A 286 26.18 22.43 1.70
CA GLU A 286 25.53 22.68 2.97
C GLU A 286 24.02 22.91 2.82
N LEU A 287 23.24 22.47 3.82
CA LEU A 287 21.83 22.77 3.89
C LEU A 287 21.61 24.27 4.12
N LEU A 288 20.74 24.88 3.33
CA LEU A 288 20.37 26.28 3.47
C LEU A 288 19.80 26.58 4.86
N PHE A 289 18.94 25.68 5.37
CA PHE A 289 18.40 25.76 6.72
C PHE A 289 18.66 24.47 7.51
N THR A 290 19.13 24.62 8.74
CA THR A 290 19.43 23.50 9.64
C THR A 290 18.60 23.54 10.92
N ALA A 291 18.43 22.39 11.56
CA ALA A 291 17.93 22.34 12.92
C ALA A 291 18.93 22.99 13.91
N PRO A 292 18.49 23.38 15.13
CA PRO A 292 19.38 24.04 16.11
C PRO A 292 20.60 23.20 16.51
N GLN A 293 20.49 21.87 16.45
CA GLN A 293 21.58 20.93 16.72
C GLN A 293 22.40 20.58 15.46
N GLY A 294 22.20 21.30 14.34
CA GLY A 294 22.70 20.93 13.03
C GLY A 294 21.84 19.87 12.33
N GLY A 295 22.12 19.65 11.04
CA GLY A 295 21.40 18.69 10.20
C GLY A 295 19.99 19.15 9.77
N PRO A 296 19.20 18.26 9.15
CA PRO A 296 17.97 18.65 8.45
C PRO A 296 16.78 18.95 9.37
N LEU A 297 15.93 19.90 8.93
CA LEU A 297 14.69 20.25 9.61
C LEU A 297 13.64 19.14 9.50
N ARG A 298 13.19 18.63 10.66
CA ARG A 298 12.11 17.63 10.77
C ARG A 298 10.76 18.31 10.97
N ALA A 299 9.80 18.02 10.09
CA ALA A 299 8.43 18.58 10.15
C ALA A 299 7.75 18.34 11.50
N ARG A 300 7.88 17.12 12.05
CA ARG A 300 7.29 16.75 13.34
C ARG A 300 7.81 17.64 14.47
N ASN A 301 9.12 17.84 14.54
CA ASN A 301 9.74 18.63 15.60
C ASN A 301 9.42 20.11 15.44
N PHE A 302 9.41 20.61 14.20
CA PHE A 302 9.09 21.99 13.90
C PHE A 302 7.66 22.34 14.34
N ARG A 303 6.66 21.53 13.95
CA ARG A 303 5.25 21.74 14.31
C ARG A 303 4.99 21.68 15.82
N GLN A 304 5.75 20.88 16.56
CA GLN A 304 5.61 20.80 18.02
C GLN A 304 6.24 21.99 18.74
N ARG A 305 7.32 22.57 18.20
CA ARG A 305 8.05 23.70 18.80
C ARG A 305 7.36 25.05 18.56
N SER A 306 6.72 25.22 17.40
CA SER A 306 6.01 26.46 17.04
C SER A 306 4.54 26.50 17.50
N GLY A 307 4.06 25.46 18.18
CA GLY A 307 2.65 25.29 18.56
C GLY A 307 2.35 25.25 20.06
N SER A 308 3.33 25.45 20.94
CA SER A 308 3.10 25.43 22.40
C SER A 308 2.72 26.82 22.93
N GLY A 309 1.64 27.40 22.41
CA GLY A 309 0.83 28.33 23.19
C GLY A 309 -0.10 27.50 24.09
N ARG A 310 0.09 27.55 25.41
CA ARG A 310 -0.86 26.95 26.36
C ARG A 310 -2.23 27.61 26.15
N PRO A 311 -3.32 26.86 25.91
CA PRO A 311 -4.66 27.44 25.93
C PRO A 311 -5.06 27.65 27.40
N GLY A 312 -4.92 28.88 27.90
CA GLY A 312 -5.43 29.23 29.22
C GLY A 312 -4.62 30.30 29.94
N GLU A 313 -4.72 31.54 29.48
CA GLU A 313 -4.62 32.72 30.35
C GLU A 313 -5.45 33.82 29.68
N ARG A 314 -6.65 34.06 30.22
CA ARG A 314 -7.42 35.27 29.89
C ARG A 314 -6.79 36.44 30.67
N PRO A 315 -6.64 37.63 30.08
CA PRO A 315 -6.19 38.78 30.83
C PRO A 315 -7.27 39.20 31.85
N ARG A 316 -6.77 39.75 32.96
CA ARG A 316 -7.49 40.10 34.19
C ARG A 316 -8.77 40.90 33.97
#